data_AF-A0A7Z9PU94-F1
#
_entry.id   AF-A0A7Z9PU94-F1
#
_cell.length_a   1.000
_cell.length_b   1.000
_cell.length_c   1.000
_cell.angle_alpha   90.00
_cell.angle_beta   90.00
_cell.angle_gamma   90.00
#
_symmetry.space_group_name_H-M   'P 1'
#
loop_
_entity.id
_entity.type
_entity.pdbx_description
1 polymer ?
#
loop_
_entity_poly.entity_id
_entity_poly.type
_entity_poly.pdbx_seq_one_letter_code
_entity_poly.pdbx_strand_id
1 'polypeptide(L)' 'MKTAVNFREQAIDLIRKVPPGRLVTYGQIARVLGRPRASRVVGGFLHSLPPDDVQTP' A
#
# COMPACT_ATOMS: atom_id res chain seq x y z
N MET A 1 21.94 2.87 8.86
CA MET A 1 20.93 3.46 9.76
C MET A 1 19.56 2.97 9.29
N LYS A 2 19.04 1.89 9.89
CA LYS A 2 17.79 1.23 9.44
C LYS A 2 16.64 1.90 10.20
N THR A 3 16.14 2.99 9.64
CA THR A 3 15.13 3.86 10.23
C THR A 3 13.83 3.09 10.44
N ALA A 4 13.14 3.37 11.56
CA ALA A 4 11.89 2.74 11.97
C ALA A 4 10.98 2.36 10.79
N VAL A 5 10.49 1.11 10.77
CA VAL A 5 9.66 0.53 9.70
C VAL A 5 8.59 1.53 9.28
N ASN A 6 8.75 2.13 8.10
CA ASN A 6 7.95 3.30 7.76
C ASN A 6 6.55 2.85 7.30
N PHE A 7 5.51 3.63 7.60
CA PHE A 7 4.13 3.28 7.26
C PHE A 7 3.95 2.96 5.77
N ARG A 8 4.70 3.67 4.90
CA ARG A 8 4.76 3.42 3.46
C ARG A 8 5.27 2.02 3.13
N GLU A 9 6.39 1.62 3.72
CA GLU A 9 7.03 0.32 3.46
C GLU A 9 6.12 -0.83 3.91
N GLN A 10 5.54 -0.72 5.11
CA GLN A 10 4.58 -1.70 5.62
C GLN A 10 3.36 -1.85 4.72
N ALA A 11 2.88 -0.75 4.15
CA ALA A 11 1.75 -0.77 3.24
C ALA A 11 2.11 -1.42 1.90
N ILE A 12 3.29 -1.13 1.35
CA ILE A 12 3.80 -1.77 0.12
C ILE A 12 3.98 -3.28 0.34
N ASP A 13 4.56 -3.69 1.46
CA ASP A 13 4.74 -5.11 1.81
C ASP A 13 3.41 -5.84 1.97
N LEU A 14 2.37 -5.17 2.48
CA LEU A 14 1.04 -5.74 2.58
C LEU A 14 0.39 -5.89 1.19
N ILE A 15 0.52 -4.88 0.32
CA ILE A 15 -0.01 -4.92 -1.05
C ILE A 15 0.64 -6.04 -1.86
N ARG A 16 1.96 -6.25 -1.72
CA ARG A 16 2.69 -7.34 -2.40
C ARG A 16 2.23 -8.74 -2.00
N LYS A 17 1.54 -8.91 -0.88
CA LYS A 17 0.99 -10.19 -0.42
C LYS A 17 -0.43 -10.46 -0.92
N VAL A 18 -1.04 -9.51 -1.65
CA VAL A 18 -2.39 -9.69 -2.19
C VAL A 18 -2.32 -10.73 -3.31
N PRO A 19 -3.07 -11.85 -3.21
CA PRO A 19 -3.05 -12.88 -4.23
C PRO A 19 -3.72 -12.38 -5.52
N PRO A 20 -3.35 -12.95 -6.69
CA PRO A 20 -3.98 -12.61 -7.96
C PRO A 20 -5.49 -12.89 -7.89
N GLY A 21 -6.29 -12.04 -8.54
CA GLY A 21 -7.75 -12.13 -8.52
C GLY A 21 -8.41 -11.64 -7.22
N ARG A 22 -7.63 -11.16 -6.24
CA ARG A 22 -8.17 -10.43 -5.09
C ARG A 22 -7.85 -8.95 -5.18
N LEU A 23 -8.76 -8.17 -4.60
CA LEU A 23 -8.63 -6.73 -4.43
C LEU A 23 -8.55 -6.41 -2.95
N VAL A 24 -7.81 -5.35 -2.64
CA VAL A 24 -7.77 -4.74 -1.32
C VAL A 24 -8.01 -3.24 -1.47
N THR A 25 -8.75 -2.65 -0.55
CA THR A 25 -8.99 -1.21 -0.52
C THR A 25 -7.92 -0.50 0.29
N TYR A 26 -7.66 0.76 -0.05
CA TYR A 26 -6.74 1.61 0.71
C TYR A 26 -7.13 1.75 2.18
N GLY A 27 -8.43 1.73 2.48
CA GLY A 27 -8.94 1.74 3.85
C GLY A 27 -8.68 0.43 4.60
N GLN A 28 -8.76 -0.72 3.93
CA GLN A 28 -8.38 -2.00 4.53
C GLN A 28 -6.89 -2.05 4.87
N ILE A 29 -6.02 -1.60 3.96
CA ILE A 29 -4.57 -1.51 4.21
C ILE A 29 -4.31 -0.61 5.42
N ALA A 30 -4.89 0.60 5.42
CA ALA A 30 -4.73 1.55 6.50
C ALA A 30 -5.24 1.00 7.85
N ARG A 31 -6.34 0.24 7.85
CA ARG A 31 -6.89 -0.43 9.04
C ARG A 31 -6.00 -1.55 9.56
N VAL A 32 -5.46 -2.41 8.68
CA VAL A 32 -4.53 -3.49 9.05
C VAL A 32 -3.27 -2.95 9.70
N LEU A 33 -2.80 -1.77 9.25
CA LEU A 33 -1.64 -1.08 9.82
C LEU A 33 -1.97 -0.21 11.05
N GLY A 34 -3.17 -0.34 11.64
CA GLY A 34 -3.57 0.39 12.85
C GLY A 34 -3.88 1.88 12.64
N ARG A 35 -3.98 2.34 11.39
CA ARG A 35 -4.23 3.75 11.02
C ARG A 35 -5.45 3.88 10.11
N PRO A 36 -6.67 3.54 10.58
CA PRO A 36 -7.87 3.46 9.72
C PRO A 36 -8.26 4.77 9.02
N ARG A 37 -7.78 5.94 9.49
CA ARG A 37 -8.01 7.25 8.85
C ARG A 37 -6.96 7.64 7.80
N ALA A 38 -5.95 6.79 7.58
CA ALA A 38 -4.84 7.05 6.67
C ALA A 38 -5.08 6.58 5.22
N SER A 39 -6.31 6.24 4.83
CA SER A 39 -6.63 5.76 3.48
C SER A 39 -6.20 6.74 2.37
N ARG A 40 -6.31 8.06 2.61
CA ARG A 40 -5.83 9.08 1.65
C ARG A 40 -4.31 9.12 1.54
N VAL A 41 -3.61 8.92 2.66
CA VAL A 41 -2.15 8.80 2.69
C VAL A 41 -1.72 7.60 1.85
N VAL A 42 -2.49 6.51 1.93
CA VAL A 42 -2.29 5.31 1.10
C VAL A 42 -2.41 5.59 -0.39
N GLY A 43 -3.50 6.23 -0.82
CA GLY A 43 -3.64 6.62 -2.22
C GLY A 43 -2.54 7.57 -2.69
N GLY A 44 -2.15 8.55 -1.85
CA GLY A 44 -1.11 9.53 -2.20
C GLY A 44 0.28 8.90 -2.39
N PHE A 45 0.67 7.94 -1.56
CA PHE A 45 1.96 7.27 -1.76
C PHE A 45 1.95 6.32 -2.96
N LEU A 46 0.80 5.70 -3.27
CA LEU A 46 0.69 4.83 -4.45
C LEU A 46 0.70 5.63 -5.74
N HIS A 47 0.06 6.80 -5.76
CA HIS A 47 0.10 7.71 -6.89
C HIS A 47 1.51 8.25 -7.19
N SER A 48 2.36 8.37 -6.17
CA SER A 48 3.75 8.82 -6.31
C SER A 48 4.75 7.69 -6.54
N LEU A 49 4.31 6.43 -6.64
CA LEU A 49 5.18 5.37 -7.13
C LEU A 49 5.41 5.57 -8.63
N PRO A 50 6.62 5.25 -9.14
CA PRO A 50 6.81 5.16 -10.58
C PRO A 50 5.78 4.18 -11.14
N PRO A 51 5.28 4.41 -12.36
CA PRO A 51 4.48 3.40 -13.06
C PRO A 51 5.40 2.21 -13.37
N ASP A 52 5.59 1.33 -12.41
CA ASP A 52 6.13 0.00 -12.65
C ASP A 52 5.06 -0.75 -13.43
N ASP A 53 5.35 -1.02 -14.71
CA ASP A 53 4.69 -1.95 -15.63
C ASP A 53 3.39 -2.55 -15.09
N VAL A 54 2.35 -1.71 -15.02
CA VAL A 54 0.99 -2.19 -14.96
C VAL A 54 0.77 -2.89 -16.29
N GLN A 55 1.05 -4.19 -16.29
CA GLN A 55 0.66 -5.14 -17.31
C GLN A 55 -0.87 -5.10 -17.35
N THR A 56 -1.34 -4.12 -18.10
CA THR A 56 -2.73 -3.94 -18.48
C THR A 56 -2.94 -5.01 -19.55
N PRO A 57 -3.86 -5.98 -19.36
CA PRO A 57 -4.17 -6.93 -20.42
C PRO A 57 -4.71 -6.23 -21.67
#